data_AF-A0A8I1AEI0-F1
#
_entry.id   AF-A0A8I1AEI0-F1
#
_cell.length_a   1.000
_cell.length_b   1.000
_cell.length_c   1.000
_cell.angle_alpha   90.00
_cell.angle_beta   90.00
_cell.angle_gamma   90.00
#
_symmetry.space_group_name_H-M   'P 1'
#
loop_
_entity.id
_entity.type
_entity.pdbx_description
1 polymer ?
#
loop_
_entity_poly.entity_id
_entity_poly.type
_entity_poly.pdbx_seq_one_letter_code
_entity_poly.pdbx_strand_id
1 'polypeptide(L)'
;MNLKIKYLLMFCTFIGIASCTQKNERVEYVDPVEFSSKIFKGINYEYLSMLKKEKTEINLVYVKKKDMSKNYFNDNVIKEMKNEGWREIKPEFQDQNLFCFSANNMMSVVYPTKEIYRNLKGDTLTIKKENLDKWVISYIYSFHGFEECKT
;
A
#
# COMPACT_ATOMS: atom_id res chain seq x y z
N MET A 1 -54.38 35.17 20.79
CA MET A 1 -54.60 33.85 20.15
C MET A 1 -53.33 33.48 19.38
N ASN A 2 -52.33 32.99 20.12
CA ASN A 2 -50.96 32.71 19.67
C ASN A 2 -50.78 31.21 19.48
N LEU A 3 -51.10 30.64 18.31
CA LEU A 3 -50.90 29.19 18.15
C LEU A 3 -50.74 28.69 16.71
N LYS A 4 -50.17 29.49 15.79
CA LYS A 4 -49.93 29.03 14.40
C LYS A 4 -48.51 29.18 13.86
N ILE A 5 -47.57 29.77 14.62
CA ILE A 5 -46.19 30.02 14.16
C ILE A 5 -45.15 29.09 14.84
N LYS A 6 -45.58 28.10 15.63
CA LYS A 6 -44.64 27.18 16.31
C LYS A 6 -44.29 25.90 15.53
N TYR A 7 -45.03 25.58 14.47
CA TYR A 7 -44.84 24.30 13.76
C TYR A 7 -44.02 24.41 12.47
N LEU A 8 -43.79 25.62 11.95
CA LEU A 8 -42.99 25.80 10.72
C LEU A 8 -41.47 25.76 10.98
N LEU A 9 -41.04 26.06 12.22
CA LEU A 9 -39.64 25.99 12.64
C LEU A 9 -39.17 24.58 13.02
N MET A 10 -40.10 23.61 13.14
CA MET A 10 -39.77 22.23 13.55
C MET A 10 -39.55 21.28 12.36
N PHE A 11 -39.81 21.73 11.12
CA PHE A 11 -39.58 20.92 9.92
C PHE A 11 -38.24 21.20 9.22
N CYS A 12 -37.60 22.34 9.51
CA CYS A 12 -36.28 22.69 8.95
C CYS A 12 -35.09 22.07 9.71
N THR A 13 -35.32 21.44 10.87
CA THR A 13 -34.26 20.81 11.66
C THR A 13 -34.00 19.33 11.34
N PHE A 14 -34.77 18.71 10.44
CA PHE A 14 -34.59 17.30 10.06
C PHE A 14 -33.82 17.07 8.74
N ILE A 15 -33.40 18.13 8.05
CA ILE A 15 -32.62 18.03 6.79
C ILE A 15 -31.10 18.18 7.05
N GLY A 16 -30.70 18.51 8.28
CA GLY A 16 -29.30 18.46 8.68
C GLY A 16 -28.94 17.06 9.17
N ILE A 17 -27.77 16.56 8.78
CA ILE A 17 -27.13 15.34 9.29
C ILE A 17 -27.62 13.99 8.72
N ALA A 18 -27.92 13.94 7.42
CA ALA A 18 -27.48 12.79 6.63
C ALA A 18 -26.34 13.24 5.71
N SER A 19 -25.27 13.80 6.29
CA SER A 19 -23.98 13.74 5.62
C SER A 19 -23.59 12.26 5.67
N CYS A 20 -24.11 11.48 4.73
CA CYS A 20 -23.53 10.21 4.37
C CYS A 20 -22.10 10.54 3.96
N THR A 21 -21.18 10.51 4.92
CA THR A 21 -19.83 10.07 4.61
C THR A 21 -20.03 8.67 4.08
N GLN A 22 -20.23 8.55 2.76
CA GLN A 22 -20.01 7.29 2.09
C GLN A 22 -18.56 6.98 2.43
N LYS A 23 -18.37 6.13 3.46
CA LYS A 23 -17.14 5.38 3.57
C LYS A 23 -17.07 4.66 2.24
N ASN A 24 -16.27 5.19 1.33
CA ASN A 24 -15.85 4.43 0.17
C ASN A 24 -15.12 3.23 0.77
N GLU A 25 -15.84 2.11 0.89
CA GLU A 25 -15.23 0.84 1.27
C GLU A 25 -14.12 0.61 0.26
N ARG A 26 -12.90 0.54 0.78
CA ARG A 26 -11.73 0.36 -0.06
C ARG A 26 -11.80 -1.06 -0.60
N VAL A 27 -12.05 -1.14 -1.91
CA VAL A 27 -12.22 -2.41 -2.61
C VAL A 27 -10.94 -3.22 -2.51
N GLU A 28 -11.06 -4.44 -1.98
CA GLU A 28 -9.96 -5.42 -1.92
C GLU A 28 -8.67 -4.88 -1.27
N TYR A 29 -8.82 -3.93 -0.35
CA TYR A 29 -7.70 -3.32 0.35
C TYR A 29 -6.98 -4.33 1.22
N VAL A 30 -5.66 -4.40 1.05
CA VAL A 30 -4.78 -5.14 1.95
C VAL A 30 -4.21 -4.18 2.98
N ASP A 31 -4.46 -4.44 4.27
CA ASP A 31 -3.83 -3.66 5.34
C ASP A 31 -2.31 -3.94 5.39
N PRO A 32 -1.45 -2.93 5.13
CA PRO A 32 -0.02 -3.17 5.04
C PRO A 32 0.64 -3.52 6.38
N VAL A 33 0.06 -3.12 7.51
CA VAL A 33 0.56 -3.46 8.85
C VAL A 33 0.25 -4.92 9.15
N GLU A 34 -1.01 -5.32 8.96
CA GLU A 34 -1.44 -6.71 9.17
C GLU A 34 -0.66 -7.65 8.25
N PHE A 35 -0.60 -7.32 6.96
CA PHE A 35 0.11 -8.14 5.98
C PHE A 35 1.61 -8.24 6.27
N SER A 36 2.27 -7.14 6.62
CA SER A 36 3.68 -7.15 7.01
C SER A 36 3.93 -8.01 8.26
N SER A 37 3.04 -7.94 9.25
CA SER A 37 3.17 -8.75 10.48
C SER A 37 3.11 -10.26 10.21
N LYS A 38 2.36 -10.64 9.16
CA LYS A 38 2.21 -12.02 8.72
C LYS A 38 3.43 -12.49 7.94
N ILE A 39 3.82 -11.77 6.88
CA ILE A 39 4.89 -12.22 5.97
C ILE A 39 6.29 -12.04 6.56
N PHE A 40 6.48 -11.08 7.47
CA PHE A 40 7.76 -10.80 8.13
C PHE A 40 7.76 -11.29 9.59
N LYS A 41 6.97 -12.32 9.89
CA LYS A 41 6.92 -12.90 11.23
C LYS A 41 8.31 -13.35 11.68
N GLY A 42 8.77 -12.80 12.80
CA GLY A 42 10.10 -13.08 13.36
C GLY A 42 11.26 -12.30 12.72
N ILE A 43 10.97 -11.43 11.75
CA ILE A 43 11.95 -10.52 11.14
C ILE A 43 11.75 -9.14 11.73
N ASN A 44 12.85 -8.47 12.08
CA ASN A 44 12.80 -7.09 12.55
C ASN A 44 12.62 -6.13 11.36
N TYR A 45 11.58 -5.29 11.41
CA TYR A 45 11.26 -4.34 10.37
C TYR A 45 10.79 -2.99 10.91
N GLU A 46 11.02 -1.94 10.14
CA GLU A 46 10.51 -0.59 10.38
C GLU A 46 9.32 -0.36 9.44
N TYR A 47 8.21 0.16 9.98
CA TYR A 47 7.04 0.54 9.19
C TYR A 47 6.86 2.05 9.19
N LEU A 48 6.59 2.63 8.02
CA LEU A 48 6.38 4.06 7.84
C LEU A 48 5.17 4.32 6.92
N SER A 49 4.17 5.00 7.44
CA SER A 49 3.05 5.51 6.63
C SER A 49 3.46 6.79 5.90
N MET A 50 3.55 6.74 4.57
CA MET A 50 4.00 7.88 3.75
C MET A 50 2.85 8.77 3.30
N LEU A 51 1.77 8.16 2.79
CA LEU A 51 0.63 8.87 2.23
C LEU A 51 -0.65 8.10 2.54
N LYS A 52 -1.61 8.75 3.19
CA LYS A 52 -2.95 8.19 3.40
C LYS A 52 -4.01 9.16 2.92
N LYS A 53 -4.62 8.83 1.79
CA LYS A 53 -5.78 9.53 1.22
C LYS A 53 -6.94 8.54 1.07
N GLU A 54 -8.12 9.07 0.79
CA GLU A 54 -9.32 8.26 0.63
C GLU A 54 -9.15 7.19 -0.47
N LYS A 55 -8.64 7.59 -1.64
CA LYS A 55 -8.49 6.75 -2.83
C LYS A 55 -7.10 6.16 -3.06
N THR A 56 -6.12 6.52 -2.23
CA THR A 56 -4.72 6.11 -2.43
C THR A 56 -4.02 5.99 -1.09
N GLU A 57 -3.23 4.94 -0.93
CA GLU A 57 -2.36 4.79 0.24
C GLU A 57 -0.98 4.29 -0.18
N ILE A 58 0.07 4.85 0.44
CA ILE A 58 1.45 4.43 0.24
C ILE A 58 2.09 4.24 1.61
N ASN A 59 2.61 3.05 1.85
CA ASN A 59 3.34 2.70 3.06
C ASN A 59 4.68 2.08 2.69
N LEU A 60 5.68 2.30 3.54
CA LEU A 60 7.01 1.73 3.39
C LEU A 60 7.30 0.78 4.55
N VAL A 61 7.99 -0.29 4.21
CA VAL A 61 8.61 -1.19 5.16
C VAL A 61 10.09 -1.29 4.84
N TYR A 62 10.92 -1.19 5.87
CA TYR A 62 12.35 -1.40 5.76
C TYR A 62 12.77 -2.60 6.59
N VAL A 63 13.52 -3.51 5.98
CA VAL A 63 14.10 -4.68 6.64
C VAL A 63 15.59 -4.63 6.44
N LYS A 64 16.40 -4.69 7.50
CA LYS A 64 17.87 -4.71 7.31
C LYS A 64 18.27 -5.98 6.56
N LYS A 65 19.21 -5.87 5.64
CA LYS A 65 19.70 -7.04 4.86
C LYS A 65 20.32 -8.14 5.73
N LYS A 66 20.83 -7.77 6.91
CA LYS A 66 21.31 -8.73 7.91
C LYS A 66 20.20 -9.55 8.57
N ASP A 67 18.98 -9.01 8.63
CA ASP A 67 17.83 -9.64 9.28
C ASP A 67 17.02 -10.47 8.25
N MET A 68 17.19 -10.18 6.95
CA MET A 68 16.59 -10.94 5.85
C MET A 68 17.57 -11.03 4.67
N SER A 69 18.14 -12.21 4.42
CA SER A 69 19.04 -12.42 3.28
C SER A 69 18.25 -12.54 1.96
N LYS A 70 18.91 -12.35 0.81
CA LYS A 70 18.29 -12.58 -0.52
C LYS A 70 17.72 -13.99 -0.65
N ASN A 71 18.47 -15.00 -0.22
CA ASN A 71 18.03 -16.40 -0.32
C ASN A 71 16.80 -16.64 0.57
N TYR A 72 16.82 -16.15 1.82
CA TYR A 72 15.67 -16.29 2.70
C TYR A 72 14.41 -15.63 2.13
N PHE A 73 14.54 -14.42 1.57
CA PHE A 73 13.45 -13.73 0.90
C PHE A 73 12.90 -14.55 -0.28
N ASN A 74 13.76 -15.04 -1.16
CA ASN A 74 13.37 -15.81 -2.34
C ASN A 74 12.71 -17.14 -1.98
N ASP A 75 13.24 -17.85 -0.99
CA ASP A 75 12.82 -19.21 -0.66
C ASP A 75 11.59 -19.25 0.27
N ASN A 76 11.39 -18.21 1.09
CA ASN A 76 10.36 -18.19 2.12
C ASN A 76 9.35 -17.07 1.90
N VAL A 77 9.79 -15.81 1.86
CA VAL A 77 8.87 -14.65 1.84
C VAL A 77 8.05 -14.61 0.54
N ILE A 78 8.69 -14.80 -0.62
CA ILE A 78 7.98 -14.83 -1.91
C ILE A 78 6.93 -15.96 -1.92
N LYS A 79 7.25 -17.12 -1.33
CA LYS A 79 6.32 -18.24 -1.25
C LYS A 79 5.11 -17.90 -0.40
N GLU A 80 5.32 -17.33 0.79
CA GLU A 80 4.22 -16.89 1.66
C GLU A 80 3.37 -15.80 1.00
N MET A 81 3.99 -14.82 0.33
CA MET A 81 3.23 -13.82 -0.44
C MET A 81 2.34 -14.46 -1.51
N LYS A 82 2.85 -15.45 -2.25
CA LYS A 82 2.09 -16.20 -3.25
C LYS A 82 0.95 -17.01 -2.63
N ASN A 83 1.15 -17.61 -1.46
CA ASN A 83 0.10 -18.31 -0.71
C ASN A 83 -1.03 -17.35 -0.28
N GLU A 84 -0.68 -16.09 0.01
CA GLU A 84 -1.64 -15.01 0.32
C GLU A 84 -2.30 -14.40 -0.93
N GLY A 85 -2.10 -15.00 -2.11
CA GLY A 85 -2.73 -14.55 -3.35
C GLY A 85 -2.01 -13.42 -4.07
N TRP A 86 -0.82 -13.01 -3.62
CA TRP A 86 0.00 -12.05 -4.36
C TRP A 86 0.64 -12.71 -5.57
N ARG A 87 0.50 -12.08 -6.74
CA ARG A 87 1.13 -12.55 -7.98
C ARG A 87 2.32 -11.67 -8.32
N GLU A 88 3.42 -12.30 -8.70
CA GLU A 88 4.60 -11.61 -9.18
C GLU A 88 4.38 -11.13 -10.62
N ILE A 89 4.77 -9.90 -10.91
CA ILE A 89 4.73 -9.30 -12.24
C ILE A 89 6.12 -8.84 -12.67
N LYS A 90 6.25 -8.49 -13.95
CA LYS A 90 7.54 -8.02 -14.49
C LYS A 90 7.98 -6.74 -13.75
N PRO A 91 9.18 -6.72 -13.16
CA PRO A 91 9.67 -5.52 -12.50
C PRO A 91 10.00 -4.41 -13.51
N GLU A 92 9.90 -3.17 -13.06
CA GLU A 92 10.26 -2.00 -13.86
C GLU A 92 11.74 -1.63 -13.72
N PHE A 93 12.34 -1.91 -12.56
CA PHE A 93 13.72 -1.56 -12.23
C PHE A 93 14.58 -2.80 -11.95
N GLN A 94 15.90 -2.64 -12.08
CA GLN A 94 16.86 -3.64 -11.63
C GLN A 94 16.77 -3.83 -10.11
N ASP A 95 17.04 -5.05 -9.63
CA ASP A 95 17.00 -5.43 -8.20
C ASP A 95 15.63 -5.26 -7.52
N GLN A 96 14.57 -5.14 -8.32
CA GLN A 96 13.19 -5.04 -7.88
C GLN A 96 12.45 -6.35 -8.15
N ASN A 97 11.64 -6.78 -7.19
CA ASN A 97 10.51 -7.67 -7.40
C ASN A 97 9.23 -6.83 -7.28
N LEU A 98 8.25 -7.10 -8.15
CA LEU A 98 7.00 -6.37 -8.20
C LEU A 98 5.84 -7.36 -8.10
N PHE A 99 4.87 -7.07 -7.24
CA PHE A 99 3.75 -7.95 -6.97
C PHE A 99 2.42 -7.19 -7.02
N CYS A 100 1.35 -7.89 -7.39
CA CYS A 100 -0.02 -7.37 -7.33
C CYS A 100 -0.89 -8.27 -6.46
N PHE A 101 -1.85 -7.67 -5.76
CA PHE A 101 -2.98 -8.35 -5.15
C PHE A 101 -4.26 -7.68 -5.65
N SER A 102 -5.02 -8.43 -6.44
CA SER A 102 -6.04 -7.89 -7.35
C SER A 102 -5.50 -6.73 -8.21
N ALA A 103 -6.38 -5.92 -8.79
CA ALA A 103 -6.06 -4.72 -9.53
C ALA A 103 -5.64 -3.54 -8.63
N ASN A 104 -6.03 -3.55 -7.35
CA ASN A 104 -5.98 -2.38 -6.47
C ASN A 104 -4.72 -2.25 -5.60
N ASN A 105 -3.96 -3.33 -5.41
CA ASN A 105 -2.78 -3.33 -4.55
C ASN A 105 -1.55 -3.75 -5.33
N MET A 106 -0.49 -2.96 -5.21
CA MET A 106 0.82 -3.23 -5.79
C MET A 106 1.88 -3.15 -4.70
N MET A 107 2.87 -4.02 -4.78
CA MET A 107 4.00 -4.05 -3.86
C MET A 107 5.31 -4.11 -4.61
N SER A 108 6.16 -3.13 -4.37
CA SER A 108 7.53 -3.08 -4.89
C SER A 108 8.50 -3.46 -3.79
N VAL A 109 9.26 -4.54 -3.97
CA VAL A 109 10.30 -4.98 -3.04
C VAL A 109 11.65 -4.80 -3.71
N VAL A 110 12.50 -3.94 -3.16
CA VAL A 110 13.80 -3.59 -3.75
C VAL A 110 14.92 -4.06 -2.84
N TYR A 111 15.89 -4.78 -3.39
CA TYR A 111 17.18 -5.04 -2.75
C TYR A 111 18.23 -4.06 -3.30
N PRO A 112 18.36 -2.85 -2.75
CA PRO A 112 19.13 -1.81 -3.39
C PRO A 112 20.63 -2.15 -3.46
N THR A 113 21.24 -2.00 -4.63
CA THR A 113 22.69 -2.05 -4.86
C THR A 113 23.29 -0.67 -5.15
N LYS A 114 22.44 0.31 -5.50
CA LYS A 114 22.77 1.70 -5.82
C LYS A 114 21.62 2.65 -5.43
N GLU A 115 21.90 3.95 -5.40
CA GLU A 115 20.91 4.99 -5.06
C GLU A 115 19.95 5.32 -6.20
N ILE A 116 20.36 5.15 -7.45
CA ILE A 116 19.58 5.58 -8.62
C ILE A 116 19.40 4.40 -9.58
N TYR A 117 18.15 4.05 -9.86
CA TYR A 117 17.75 3.10 -10.90
C TYR A 117 17.04 3.85 -12.01
N ARG A 118 17.28 3.45 -13.26
CA ARG A 118 16.57 3.95 -14.43
C ARG A 118 16.02 2.78 -15.21
N ASN A 119 14.76 2.85 -15.62
CA ASN A 119 14.14 1.85 -16.49
C ASN A 119 14.28 2.26 -17.97
N LEU A 120 13.84 1.39 -18.88
CA LEU A 120 13.88 1.65 -20.33
C LEU A 120 12.92 2.76 -20.78
N LYS A 121 11.90 3.09 -19.97
CA LYS A 121 10.95 4.18 -20.22
C LYS A 121 11.53 5.56 -19.84
N GLY A 122 12.67 5.59 -19.15
CA GLY A 122 13.30 6.81 -18.65
C GLY A 122 12.90 7.18 -17.21
N ASP A 123 12.04 6.39 -16.57
CA ASP A 123 11.63 6.63 -15.19
C ASP A 123 12.80 6.37 -14.24
N THR A 124 12.76 7.02 -13.08
CA THR A 124 13.80 6.91 -12.06
C THR A 124 13.21 6.46 -10.72
N LEU A 125 13.85 5.46 -10.12
CA LEU A 125 13.63 5.09 -8.73
C LEU A 125 14.87 5.51 -7.92
N THR A 126 14.65 6.33 -6.89
CA THR A 126 15.72 6.83 -6.01
C THR A 126 15.60 6.20 -4.63
N ILE A 127 16.67 5.54 -4.20
CA ILE A 127 16.85 5.00 -2.86
C ILE A 127 17.83 5.89 -2.12
N LYS A 128 17.42 6.39 -0.95
CA LYS A 128 18.31 7.22 -0.12
C LYS A 128 19.50 6.39 0.36
N LYS A 129 20.66 7.03 0.48
CA LYS A 129 21.92 6.41 0.90
C LYS A 129 21.79 5.62 2.21
N GLU A 130 21.05 6.14 3.19
CA GLU A 130 20.82 5.49 4.49
C GLU A 130 19.95 4.22 4.43
N ASN A 131 19.37 3.91 3.28
CA ASN A 131 18.54 2.72 3.07
C ASN A 131 19.22 1.68 2.17
N LEU A 132 20.47 1.89 1.74
CA LEU A 132 21.20 0.94 0.91
C LEU A 132 21.52 -0.38 1.63
N ASP A 133 21.53 -0.40 2.96
CA ASP A 133 21.72 -1.60 3.78
C ASP A 133 20.39 -2.30 4.15
N LYS A 134 19.27 -1.82 3.61
CA LYS A 134 17.93 -2.34 3.87
C LYS A 134 17.27 -2.81 2.58
N TRP A 135 16.35 -3.76 2.69
CA TRP A 135 15.27 -3.91 1.73
C TRP A 135 14.35 -2.71 1.83
N VAL A 136 13.89 -2.21 0.68
CA VAL A 136 12.91 -1.14 0.60
C VAL A 136 11.64 -1.71 -0.01
N ILE A 137 10.61 -1.85 0.81
CA ILE A 137 9.34 -2.45 0.44
C ILE A 137 8.27 -1.36 0.43
N SER A 138 7.62 -1.15 -0.70
CA SER A 138 6.54 -0.17 -0.86
C SER A 138 5.23 -0.89 -1.08
N TYR A 139 4.26 -0.67 -0.20
CA TYR A 139 2.86 -1.06 -0.41
C TYR A 139 2.09 0.11 -0.97
N ILE A 140 1.41 -0.09 -2.10
CA ILE A 140 0.70 0.95 -2.82
C ILE A 140 -0.71 0.46 -3.10
N TYR A 141 -1.69 1.17 -2.54
CA TYR A 141 -3.10 0.97 -2.82
C TYR A 141 -3.61 2.10 -3.71
N SER A 142 -4.37 1.76 -4.74
CA SER A 142 -5.10 2.68 -5.61
C SER A 142 -6.53 2.20 -5.77
N PHE A 143 -7.52 3.05 -5.44
CA PHE A 143 -8.94 2.75 -5.69
C PHE A 143 -9.24 2.54 -7.19
N HIS A 144 -8.50 3.21 -8.07
CA HIS A 144 -8.64 3.05 -9.52
C HIS A 144 -7.85 1.86 -10.08
N GLY A 145 -7.08 1.18 -9.22
CA GLY A 145 -6.19 0.11 -9.59
C GLY A 145 -4.96 0.55 -10.37
N PHE A 146 -4.19 -0.43 -10.80
CA PHE A 146 -3.02 -0.31 -11.66
C PHE A 146 -3.25 -1.14 -12.91
N GLU A 147 -2.94 -0.61 -14.10
CA GLU A 147 -3.14 -1.34 -15.36
C GLU A 147 -2.29 -2.62 -15.39
N GLU A 148 -1.07 -2.56 -14.85
CA GLU A 148 -0.16 -3.71 -14.70
C GLU A 148 -0.74 -4.78 -13.78
N CYS A 149 -1.64 -4.37 -12.86
CA CYS A 149 -2.32 -5.25 -11.93
C CYS A 149 -3.67 -5.79 -12.46
N LYS A 150 -4.12 -5.39 -13.66
CA LYS A 150 -5.31 -5.97 -14.30
C LYS A 150 -4.93 -7.21 -15.10
N THR A 151 -5.25 -8.39 -14.57
CA THR A 151 -5.16 -9.69 -15.25
C THR A 151 -6.38 -10.50 -14.91
#